data_AF-A0A8H6SP14-F1
#
_entry.id   AF-A0A8H6SP14-F1
#
_cell.length_a   1.000
_cell.length_b   1.000
_cell.length_c   1.000
_cell.angle_alpha   90.00
_cell.angle_beta   90.00
_cell.angle_gamma   90.00
#
_symmetry.space_group_name_H-M   'P 1'
#
loop_
_entity.id
_entity.type
_entity.pdbx_description
1 polymer ?
#
loop_
_entity_poly.entity_id
_entity_poly.type
_entity_poly.pdbx_seq_one_letter_code
_entity_poly.pdbx_strand_id
1 'polypeptide(L)'
;MGGFVDAEGHPIVTKAQLASPLASVVKEIQAIEEAGIDDRSKGDMFSKVIALCQGLWFIAQCLARKGQHLPITALEVATLAFAVVNALTWLLWLKKPLDVCYPIRLPLHTAPIGWHNRGPPYPAALSWFEHFGGVFTNLYHTDEYDPLDNTSVPTFWCARFTDYSALQYSSILSWSLADSSQLICGVLFGAIHCSAWSAAFPSPAEMWLWRSSALLITVLPYTFVFGIILQRVLSLNQIRRGIIAVITVYSAARVILLIVPLTALRALPIAAFSDVEWSIYIPHL
;
A
#
# COMPACT_ATOMS: atom_id res chain seq x y z
N MET A 1 16.46 7.30 2.49
CA MET A 1 15.54 6.63 3.42
C MET A 1 16.35 6.10 4.59
N GLY A 2 15.99 6.44 5.82
CA GLY A 2 16.63 5.89 7.02
C GLY A 2 16.39 4.39 7.11
N GLY A 3 17.44 3.62 6.87
CA GLY A 3 17.50 2.19 7.14
C GLY A 3 18.43 1.90 8.30
N PHE A 4 18.54 0.62 8.67
CA PHE A 4 19.56 0.15 9.57
C PHE A 4 20.79 -0.30 8.76
N VAL A 5 21.97 0.09 9.20
CA VAL A 5 23.25 -0.34 8.62
C VAL A 5 24.12 -0.96 9.71
N ASP A 6 25.05 -1.82 9.33
CA ASP A 6 26.07 -2.35 10.25
C ASP A 6 27.09 -1.25 10.64
N ALA A 7 28.08 -1.62 11.47
CA ALA A 7 29.10 -0.69 11.94
C ALA A 7 29.90 -0.10 10.76
N GLU A 8 30.13 -0.92 9.73
CA GLU A 8 30.85 -0.57 8.50
C GLU A 8 30.02 0.27 7.51
N GLY A 9 28.70 0.34 7.69
CA GLY A 9 27.78 1.14 6.87
C GLY A 9 27.06 0.34 5.78
N HIS A 10 27.16 -0.99 5.77
CA HIS A 10 26.39 -1.84 4.86
C HIS A 10 24.94 -1.98 5.35
N PRO A 11 23.94 -1.94 4.46
CA PRO A 11 22.55 -2.10 4.83
C PRO A 11 22.25 -3.51 5.36
N ILE A 12 21.46 -3.55 6.44
CA ILE A 12 20.97 -4.79 7.04
C ILE A 12 19.65 -5.15 6.37
N VAL A 13 19.67 -6.19 5.56
CA VAL A 13 18.61 -6.57 4.62
C VAL A 13 18.10 -8.00 4.81
N THR A 14 18.85 -8.86 5.51
CA THR A 14 18.49 -10.26 5.75
C THR A 14 18.52 -10.65 7.23
N LYS A 15 17.67 -11.61 7.61
CA LYS A 15 17.68 -12.25 8.93
C LYS A 15 19.02 -12.93 9.25
N ALA A 16 19.74 -13.37 8.23
CA ALA A 16 21.02 -14.06 8.39
C ALA A 16 22.22 -13.11 8.57
N GLN A 17 22.10 -11.82 8.22
CA GLN A 17 23.03 -10.78 8.69
C GLN A 17 22.89 -10.52 10.19
N LEU A 18 21.76 -10.89 10.78
CA LEU A 18 21.50 -10.84 12.22
C LEU A 18 21.96 -12.14 12.93
N ALA A 19 23.01 -12.81 12.45
CA ALA A 19 23.47 -14.11 12.97
C ALA A 19 24.09 -14.09 14.38
N SER A 20 24.29 -12.90 14.99
CA SER A 20 24.37 -12.78 16.45
C SER A 20 23.04 -13.26 17.06
N PRO A 21 22.96 -13.78 18.30
CA PRO A 21 21.66 -14.19 18.86
C PRO A 21 20.64 -13.06 18.67
N LEU A 22 19.55 -13.29 17.94
CA LEU A 22 18.53 -12.29 17.57
C LEU A 22 18.15 -11.36 18.74
N ALA A 23 18.22 -11.89 19.96
CA ALA A 23 18.09 -11.18 21.22
C ALA A 23 19.04 -9.96 21.39
N SER A 24 20.30 -10.01 20.95
CA SER A 24 21.25 -8.89 21.04
C SER A 24 20.86 -7.76 20.08
N VAL A 25 20.49 -8.10 18.84
CA VAL A 25 20.03 -7.12 17.83
C VAL A 25 18.72 -6.47 18.28
N VAL A 26 17.77 -7.27 18.76
CA VAL A 26 16.50 -6.76 19.30
C VAL A 26 16.77 -5.85 20.49
N LYS A 27 17.69 -6.22 21.39
CA LYS A 27 18.09 -5.40 22.53
C LYS A 27 18.75 -4.09 22.10
N GLU A 28 19.58 -4.11 21.06
CA GLU A 28 20.21 -2.90 20.51
C GLU A 28 19.21 -1.99 19.80
N ILE A 29 18.28 -2.55 19.02
CA ILE A 29 17.18 -1.79 18.42
C ILE A 29 16.29 -1.17 19.51
N GLN A 30 15.99 -1.93 20.57
CA GLN A 30 15.25 -1.44 21.73
C GLN A 30 16.03 -0.41 22.56
N ALA A 31 17.37 -0.42 22.47
CA ALA A 31 18.24 0.54 23.14
C ALA A 31 18.43 1.84 22.34
N ILE A 32 17.88 1.95 21.12
CA ILE A 32 17.86 3.20 20.38
C ILE A 32 17.05 4.21 21.18
N GLU A 33 17.72 5.28 21.59
CA GLU A 33 17.11 6.33 22.40
C GLU A 33 16.00 7.04 21.61
N GLU A 34 14.80 7.14 22.21
CA GLU A 34 13.64 7.80 21.59
C GLU A 34 13.98 9.25 21.18
N ALA A 35 14.82 9.94 21.96
CA ALA A 35 15.29 11.28 21.64
C ALA A 35 16.04 11.37 20.30
N GLY A 36 16.79 10.32 19.92
CA GLY A 36 17.50 10.24 18.63
C GLY A 36 16.57 9.95 17.44
N ILE A 37 15.42 9.33 17.70
CA ILE A 37 14.36 9.11 16.69
C ILE A 37 13.57 10.41 16.49
N ASP A 38 13.20 11.08 17.58
CA ASP A 38 12.44 12.33 17.56
C ASP A 38 13.24 13.48 16.94
N ASP A 39 14.56 13.55 17.16
CA ASP A 39 15.44 14.55 16.54
C ASP A 39 15.42 14.49 15.00
N ARG A 40 15.25 13.29 14.45
CA ARG A 40 15.20 13.05 13.00
C ARG A 40 13.84 13.33 12.38
N SER A 41 12.80 13.58 13.19
CA SER A 41 11.42 13.83 12.74
C SER A 41 11.03 15.32 12.73
N LYS A 42 11.95 16.22 13.12
CA LYS A 42 11.66 17.62 13.45
C LYS A 42 11.19 18.51 12.29
N GLY A 43 11.51 18.18 11.04
CA GLY A 43 11.21 19.03 9.88
C GLY A 43 9.79 18.94 9.31
N ASP A 44 9.00 17.95 9.73
CA ASP A 44 7.82 17.50 8.96
C ASP A 44 6.49 17.51 9.72
N MET A 45 6.50 17.84 11.01
CA MET A 45 5.28 17.80 11.83
C MET A 45 4.22 18.82 11.38
N PHE A 46 4.63 20.03 10.99
CA PHE A 46 3.71 21.08 10.56
C PHE A 46 2.96 20.71 9.26
N SER A 47 3.70 20.26 8.25
CA SER A 47 3.13 19.80 6.97
C SER A 47 2.20 18.60 7.16
N LYS A 48 2.60 17.62 7.99
CA LYS A 48 1.75 16.47 8.36
C LYS A 48 0.44 16.89 9.00
N VAL A 49 0.48 17.82 9.96
CA VAL A 49 -0.72 18.29 10.67
C VAL A 49 -1.67 19.02 9.71
N ILE A 50 -1.15 19.90 8.85
CA ILE A 50 -1.99 20.60 7.87
C ILE A 50 -2.64 19.61 6.91
N ALA A 51 -1.86 18.69 6.33
CA ALA A 51 -2.38 17.69 5.41
C ALA A 51 -3.45 16.80 6.07
N LEU A 52 -3.25 16.44 7.34
CA LEU A 52 -4.22 15.70 8.13
C LEU A 52 -5.51 16.51 8.34
N CYS A 53 -5.41 17.76 8.79
CA CYS A 53 -6.56 18.62 9.00
C CYS A 53 -7.36 18.82 7.71
N GLN A 54 -6.68 19.02 6.57
CA GLN A 54 -7.33 19.13 5.26
C GLN A 54 -8.05 17.82 4.88
N GLY A 55 -7.41 16.67 5.05
CA GLY A 55 -8.00 15.36 4.76
C GLY A 55 -9.20 15.04 5.65
N LEU A 56 -9.08 15.28 6.95
CA LEU A 56 -10.17 15.07 7.91
C LEU A 56 -11.34 16.02 7.67
N TRP A 57 -11.06 17.29 7.35
CA TRP A 57 -12.10 18.26 6.99
C TRP A 57 -12.85 17.82 5.74
N PHE A 58 -12.14 17.35 4.71
CA PHE A 58 -12.78 16.80 3.52
C PHE A 58 -13.67 15.58 3.83
N ILE A 59 -13.19 14.64 4.67
CA ILE A 59 -14.01 13.51 5.13
C ILE A 59 -15.26 14.00 5.88
N ALA A 60 -15.10 14.98 6.77
CA ALA A 60 -16.21 15.58 7.52
C ALA A 60 -17.24 16.26 6.59
N GLN A 61 -16.79 16.96 5.56
CA GLN A 61 -17.66 17.55 4.53
C GLN A 61 -18.49 16.47 3.83
N CYS A 62 -17.86 15.38 3.36
CA CYS A 62 -18.58 14.27 2.73
C CYS A 62 -19.62 13.63 3.67
N LEU A 63 -19.29 13.47 4.95
CA LEU A 63 -20.22 12.92 5.96
C LEU A 63 -21.38 13.89 6.26
N ALA A 64 -21.10 15.19 6.36
CA ALA A 64 -22.12 16.22 6.60
C ALA A 64 -23.08 16.34 5.42
N ARG A 65 -22.58 16.32 4.17
CA ARG A 65 -23.44 16.25 2.97
C ARG A 65 -24.36 15.05 3.00
N LYS A 66 -23.84 13.87 3.39
CA LYS A 66 -24.66 12.66 3.58
C LYS A 66 -25.75 12.86 4.63
N GLY A 67 -25.40 13.48 5.76
CA GLY A 67 -26.33 13.76 6.87
C GLY A 67 -27.43 14.75 6.51
N GLN A 68 -27.15 15.71 5.63
CA GLN A 68 -28.11 16.69 5.12
C GLN A 68 -28.88 16.21 3.87
N HIS A 69 -28.75 14.93 3.50
CA HIS A 69 -29.35 14.35 2.29
C HIS A 69 -28.96 15.07 0.98
N LEU A 70 -27.79 15.72 0.97
CA LEU A 70 -27.23 16.33 -0.24
C LEU A 70 -26.59 15.25 -1.11
N PRO A 71 -26.66 15.37 -2.45
CA PRO A 71 -26.02 14.42 -3.33
C PRO A 71 -24.50 14.53 -3.20
N ILE A 72 -23.84 13.37 -3.01
CA ILE A 72 -22.38 13.26 -3.09
C ILE A 72 -22.03 12.85 -4.51
N THR A 73 -21.16 13.62 -5.14
CA THR A 73 -20.71 13.37 -6.51
C THR A 73 -19.82 12.13 -6.59
N ALA A 74 -19.79 11.49 -7.76
CA ALA A 74 -18.89 10.35 -7.98
C ALA A 74 -17.41 10.72 -7.73
N LEU A 75 -17.03 11.98 -7.97
CA LEU A 75 -15.68 12.50 -7.73
C LEU A 75 -15.38 12.65 -6.24
N GLU A 76 -16.32 13.20 -5.46
CA GLU A 76 -16.20 13.26 -4.00
C GLU A 76 -16.09 11.84 -3.40
N VAL A 77 -16.84 10.86 -3.90
CA VAL A 77 -16.71 9.48 -3.43
C VAL A 77 -15.37 8.86 -3.81
N ALA A 78 -14.90 9.08 -5.04
CA ALA A 78 -13.60 8.57 -5.49
C ALA A 78 -12.45 9.15 -4.65
N THR A 79 -12.47 10.46 -4.41
CA THR A 79 -11.50 11.15 -3.56
C THR A 79 -11.61 10.73 -2.10
N LEU A 80 -12.83 10.49 -1.59
CA LEU A 80 -13.06 9.94 -0.25
C LEU A 80 -12.42 8.56 -0.08
N ALA A 81 -12.52 7.68 -1.08
CA ALA A 81 -11.87 6.37 -1.03
C ALA A 81 -10.35 6.47 -0.85
N PHE A 82 -9.70 7.38 -1.59
CA PHE A 82 -8.27 7.67 -1.43
C PHE A 82 -7.96 8.34 -0.08
N ALA A 83 -8.79 9.30 0.35
CA ALA A 83 -8.61 10.01 1.61
C ALA A 83 -8.68 9.07 2.82
N VAL A 84 -9.64 8.13 2.84
CA VAL A 84 -9.79 7.14 3.91
C VAL A 84 -8.58 6.20 3.96
N VAL A 85 -8.17 5.62 2.83
CA VAL A 85 -6.99 4.73 2.80
C VAL A 85 -5.73 5.48 3.21
N ASN A 86 -5.56 6.72 2.73
CA ASN A 86 -4.42 7.55 3.10
C ASN A 86 -4.42 7.91 4.60
N ALA A 87 -5.58 8.22 5.18
CA ALA A 87 -5.72 8.46 6.61
C ALA A 87 -5.35 7.21 7.43
N LEU A 88 -5.77 6.02 7.00
CA LEU A 88 -5.38 4.75 7.63
C LEU A 88 -3.86 4.53 7.53
N THR A 89 -3.27 4.72 6.36
CA THR A 89 -1.81 4.64 6.17
C THR A 89 -1.09 5.61 7.10
N TRP A 90 -1.60 6.84 7.21
CA TRP A 90 -1.02 7.85 8.10
C TRP A 90 -1.13 7.46 9.57
N LEU A 91 -2.28 6.93 10.03
CA LEU A 91 -2.45 6.44 11.41
C LEU A 91 -1.45 5.31 11.73
N LEU A 92 -1.23 4.39 10.79
CA LEU A 92 -0.25 3.32 10.94
C LEU A 92 1.20 3.85 10.93
N TRP A 93 1.44 4.98 10.27
CA TRP A 93 2.76 5.60 10.13
C TRP A 93 2.97 6.81 11.05
N LEU A 94 2.09 7.01 12.02
CA LEU A 94 2.16 8.10 13.00
C LEU A 94 3.52 8.20 13.69
N LYS A 95 4.05 7.03 14.09
CA LYS A 95 5.34 6.91 14.78
C LYS A 95 6.53 6.69 13.83
N LYS A 96 6.32 6.74 12.51
CA LYS A 96 7.39 6.53 11.53
C LYS A 96 8.16 7.85 11.31
N PRO A 97 9.49 7.89 11.55
CA PRO A 97 10.28 9.09 11.29
C PRO A 97 10.30 9.38 9.77
N LEU A 98 10.04 10.63 9.38
CA LEU A 98 10.11 11.07 7.97
C LEU A 98 11.45 11.76 7.72
N ASP A 99 11.95 11.67 6.49
CA ASP A 99 13.13 12.39 5.99
C ASP A 99 14.42 12.16 6.79
N VAL A 100 14.61 10.91 7.21
CA VAL A 100 15.83 10.49 7.88
C VAL A 100 17.03 10.59 6.91
N CYS A 101 17.87 11.59 7.10
CA CYS A 101 19.05 11.85 6.25
C CYS A 101 20.19 10.84 6.48
N TYR A 102 20.29 10.25 7.68
CA TYR A 102 21.35 9.31 8.03
C TYR A 102 20.78 7.97 8.52
N PRO A 103 21.30 6.83 8.08
CA PRO A 103 20.86 5.53 8.59
C PRO A 103 21.19 5.37 10.09
N ILE A 104 20.52 4.45 10.77
CA ILE A 104 20.86 4.06 12.14
C ILE A 104 21.92 2.96 12.05
N ARG A 105 23.11 3.22 12.62
CA ARG A 105 24.19 2.23 12.69
C ARG A 105 23.94 1.31 13.87
N LEU A 106 23.80 0.01 13.60
CA LEU A 106 23.80 -1.02 14.63
C LEU A 106 25.22 -1.54 14.80
N PRO A 107 25.73 -1.72 16.02
CA PRO A 107 27.09 -2.21 16.30
C PRO A 107 27.25 -3.72 16.03
N LEU A 108 26.66 -4.21 14.93
CA LEU A 108 26.87 -5.57 14.44
C LEU A 108 28.24 -5.61 13.77
N HIS A 109 29.17 -6.38 14.32
CA HIS A 109 30.46 -6.64 13.68
C HIS A 109 30.27 -7.64 12.54
N THR A 110 30.47 -7.16 11.31
CA THR A 110 30.72 -7.92 10.07
C THR A 110 29.80 -9.11 9.79
N ALA A 111 29.03 -9.00 8.71
CA ALA A 111 28.45 -10.17 8.06
C ALA A 111 29.57 -11.21 7.75
N PRO A 112 29.38 -12.52 8.04
CA PRO A 112 30.42 -13.53 7.82
C PRO A 112 31.03 -13.46 6.41
N ILE A 113 32.35 -13.49 6.30
CA ILE A 113 33.11 -13.49 5.03
C ILE A 113 32.52 -14.57 4.10
N GLY A 114 31.69 -14.17 3.12
CA GLY A 114 30.86 -15.09 2.34
C GLY A 114 29.59 -14.47 1.74
N TRP A 115 29.12 -13.32 2.26
CA TRP A 115 27.98 -12.58 1.69
C TRP A 115 28.34 -11.79 0.41
N HIS A 116 29.63 -11.59 0.13
CA HIS A 116 30.12 -10.79 -1.01
C HIS A 116 30.02 -11.49 -2.37
N ASN A 117 29.56 -12.74 -2.44
CA ASN A 117 29.55 -13.55 -3.66
C ASN A 117 28.16 -14.09 -4.03
N ARG A 118 27.09 -13.41 -3.65
CA ARG A 118 25.81 -13.56 -4.36
C ARG A 118 25.71 -12.42 -5.35
N GLY A 119 26.34 -12.62 -6.50
CA GLY A 119 26.09 -11.77 -7.66
C GLY A 119 24.59 -11.69 -7.96
N PRO A 120 24.16 -10.71 -8.76
CA PRO A 120 22.74 -10.43 -8.96
C PRO A 120 22.00 -11.71 -9.38
N PRO A 121 20.81 -12.02 -8.83
CA PRO A 121 19.96 -13.02 -9.45
C PRO A 121 19.40 -12.51 -10.79
N TYR A 122 19.71 -11.29 -11.23
CA TYR A 122 19.26 -10.74 -12.49
C TYR A 122 19.91 -11.45 -13.67
N PRO A 123 19.14 -12.17 -14.51
CA PRO A 123 19.54 -12.26 -15.90
C PRO A 123 19.50 -10.82 -16.42
N ALA A 124 20.61 -10.30 -16.95
CA ALA A 124 20.66 -9.01 -17.65
C ALA A 124 19.68 -8.91 -18.86
N ALA A 125 18.87 -9.95 -19.09
CA ALA A 125 17.93 -10.12 -20.18
C ALA A 125 16.45 -9.96 -19.78
N LEU A 126 16.10 -9.69 -18.52
CA LEU A 126 14.70 -9.42 -18.16
C LEU A 126 14.25 -8.07 -18.71
N SER A 127 13.10 -8.06 -19.36
CA SER A 127 12.51 -6.86 -19.95
C SER A 127 12.03 -5.90 -18.86
N TRP A 128 11.96 -4.60 -19.18
CA TRP A 128 11.42 -3.58 -18.28
C TRP A 128 10.02 -3.95 -17.73
N PHE A 129 9.21 -4.67 -18.50
CA PHE A 129 7.87 -5.12 -18.08
C PHE A 129 7.90 -6.20 -17.00
N GLU A 130 8.89 -7.10 -17.02
CA GLU A 130 9.08 -8.09 -15.97
C GLU A 130 9.57 -7.43 -14.69
N HIS A 131 10.41 -6.39 -14.80
CA HIS A 131 10.81 -5.56 -13.66
C HIS A 131 9.63 -4.80 -13.06
N PHE A 132 8.82 -4.15 -13.90
CA PHE A 132 7.63 -3.45 -13.43
C PHE A 132 6.62 -4.41 -12.79
N GLY A 133 6.42 -5.61 -13.35
CA GLY A 133 5.53 -6.63 -12.81
C GLY A 133 5.96 -7.16 -11.44
N GLY A 134 7.27 -7.31 -11.20
CA GLY A 134 7.80 -7.76 -9.90
C GLY A 134 7.48 -6.79 -8.75
N VAL A 135 7.37 -5.48 -9.04
CA VAL A 135 7.07 -4.44 -8.04
C VAL A 135 5.68 -4.65 -7.45
N PHE A 136 4.71 -5.07 -8.27
CA PHE A 136 3.32 -5.28 -7.86
C PHE A 136 3.04 -6.69 -7.35
N THR A 137 3.90 -7.65 -7.64
CA THR A 137 3.71 -9.07 -7.27
C THR A 137 4.51 -9.50 -6.04
N ASN A 138 5.18 -8.55 -5.37
CA ASN A 138 5.99 -8.83 -4.18
C ASN A 138 7.07 -9.89 -4.47
N LEU A 139 7.59 -9.91 -5.70
CA LEU A 139 8.64 -10.84 -6.14
C LEU A 139 10.04 -10.38 -5.76
N TYR A 140 10.19 -9.17 -5.20
CA TYR A 140 11.47 -8.63 -4.77
C TYR A 140 11.67 -8.84 -3.28
N HIS A 141 12.52 -9.82 -2.95
CA HIS A 141 12.88 -10.12 -1.58
C HIS A 141 14.20 -9.45 -1.19
N THR A 142 14.31 -9.06 0.08
CA THR A 142 15.46 -8.30 0.59
C THR A 142 16.76 -9.11 0.67
N ASP A 143 16.70 -10.43 0.49
CA ASP A 143 17.83 -11.35 0.42
C ASP A 143 18.53 -11.40 -0.95
N GLU A 144 17.99 -10.69 -1.94
CA GLU A 144 18.53 -10.61 -3.31
C GLU A 144 19.35 -9.34 -3.57
N TYR A 145 19.47 -8.44 -2.58
CA TYR A 145 20.18 -7.17 -2.70
C TYR A 145 21.69 -7.34 -2.43
N ASP A 146 22.53 -6.98 -3.42
CA ASP A 146 23.98 -6.86 -3.25
C ASP A 146 24.37 -5.41 -2.92
N PRO A 147 24.87 -5.12 -1.70
CA PRO A 147 25.29 -3.78 -1.31
C PRO A 147 26.52 -3.25 -2.06
N LEU A 148 27.25 -4.09 -2.79
CA LEU A 148 28.42 -3.69 -3.58
C LEU A 148 28.07 -3.35 -5.04
N ASP A 149 26.86 -3.71 -5.50
CA ASP A 149 26.38 -3.37 -6.83
C ASP A 149 25.76 -1.96 -6.83
N ASN A 150 26.39 -1.06 -7.58
CA ASN A 150 26.07 0.37 -7.58
C ASN A 150 24.86 0.73 -8.46
N THR A 151 24.09 -0.28 -8.91
CA THR A 151 23.15 -0.12 -10.03
C THR A 151 21.71 0.16 -9.62
N SER A 152 21.26 -0.17 -8.40
CA SER A 152 19.97 0.35 -7.87
C SER A 152 19.71 -0.04 -6.41
N VAL A 153 19.17 0.90 -5.64
CA VAL A 153 18.58 0.61 -4.32
C VAL A 153 17.08 0.35 -4.52
N PRO A 154 16.52 -0.77 -4.02
CA PRO A 154 15.08 -1.02 -4.13
C PRO A 154 14.27 0.09 -3.45
N THR A 155 13.30 0.65 -4.17
CA THR A 155 12.40 1.71 -3.66
C THR A 155 11.42 1.17 -2.61
N PHE A 156 11.09 -0.13 -2.66
CA PHE A 156 10.14 -0.77 -1.76
C PHE A 156 10.81 -1.93 -1.02
N TRP A 157 11.02 -1.74 0.29
CA TRP A 157 11.56 -2.76 1.18
C TRP A 157 10.43 -3.61 1.75
N CYS A 158 10.45 -4.92 1.53
CA CYS A 158 9.51 -5.86 2.14
C CYS A 158 10.30 -7.00 2.80
N ALA A 159 10.29 -7.07 4.14
CA ALA A 159 11.01 -8.12 4.85
C ALA A 159 10.40 -9.50 4.54
N ARG A 160 11.24 -10.44 4.08
CA ARG A 160 10.87 -11.85 3.95
C ARG A 160 10.83 -12.49 5.34
N PHE A 161 9.64 -12.76 5.86
CA PHE A 161 9.47 -13.40 7.18
C PHE A 161 9.54 -14.93 7.15
N THR A 162 9.70 -15.55 5.98
CA THR A 162 9.65 -17.00 5.79
C THR A 162 11.02 -17.59 5.48
N ASP A 163 11.56 -18.36 6.43
CA ASP A 163 12.71 -19.23 6.21
C ASP A 163 12.29 -20.39 5.28
N TYR A 164 12.88 -20.45 4.09
CA TYR A 164 12.63 -21.50 3.09
C TYR A 164 13.04 -22.91 3.56
N SER A 165 13.71 -23.05 4.71
CA SER A 165 14.04 -24.35 5.31
C SER A 165 12.83 -25.04 5.96
N ALA A 166 11.71 -24.34 6.15
CA ALA A 166 10.44 -24.95 6.54
C ALA A 166 9.67 -25.47 5.31
N LEU A 167 10.29 -26.38 4.54
CA LEU A 167 9.69 -27.12 3.42
C LEU A 167 8.57 -28.10 3.85
N GLN A 168 7.77 -27.75 4.85
CA GLN A 168 6.69 -28.64 5.34
C GLN A 168 5.47 -27.93 5.92
N TYR A 169 5.29 -26.63 5.68
CA TYR A 169 4.01 -25.95 5.96
C TYR A 169 3.58 -25.09 4.78
N SER A 170 3.36 -25.73 3.64
CA SER A 170 2.48 -25.23 2.57
C SER A 170 1.04 -25.20 3.08
N SER A 171 0.73 -24.32 4.04
CA SER A 171 -0.62 -24.19 4.56
C SER A 171 -1.11 -22.76 4.44
N ILE A 172 -2.42 -22.68 4.25
CA ILE A 172 -3.30 -21.52 4.23
C ILE A 172 -3.19 -20.66 5.51
N LEU A 173 -2.32 -21.01 6.46
CA LEU A 173 -2.13 -20.29 7.74
C LEU A 173 -0.88 -19.38 7.76
N SER A 174 -0.02 -19.42 6.74
CA SER A 174 1.20 -18.58 6.67
C SER A 174 0.96 -17.15 6.14
N TRP A 175 -0.27 -16.66 6.19
CA TRP A 175 -0.62 -15.33 5.70
C TRP A 175 -0.03 -14.30 6.64
N SER A 176 0.82 -13.43 6.11
CA SER A 176 1.37 -12.37 6.93
C SER A 176 0.26 -11.38 7.33
N LEU A 177 0.46 -10.65 8.42
CA LEU A 177 -0.36 -9.50 8.79
C LEU A 177 -0.46 -8.50 7.60
N ALA A 178 0.62 -8.38 6.81
CA ALA A 178 0.68 -7.52 5.64
C ALA A 178 -0.28 -7.98 4.53
N ASP A 179 -0.29 -9.27 4.18
CA ASP A 179 -1.19 -9.81 3.15
C ASP A 179 -2.66 -9.63 3.53
N SER A 180 -2.98 -9.86 4.81
CA SER A 180 -4.31 -9.66 5.37
C SER A 180 -4.74 -8.19 5.34
N SER A 181 -3.81 -7.27 5.62
CA SER A 181 -4.07 -5.84 5.60
C SER A 181 -4.39 -5.31 4.19
N GLN A 182 -3.74 -5.85 3.16
CA GLN A 182 -3.98 -5.45 1.77
C GLN A 182 -5.37 -5.87 1.30
N LEU A 183 -5.83 -7.06 1.69
CA LEU A 183 -7.19 -7.52 1.41
C LEU A 183 -8.23 -6.56 2.01
N ILE A 184 -8.09 -6.25 3.30
CA ILE A 184 -9.02 -5.38 4.03
C ILE A 184 -9.04 -3.98 3.40
N CYS A 185 -7.87 -3.40 3.12
CA CYS A 185 -7.77 -2.08 2.50
C CYS A 185 -8.40 -2.05 1.10
N GLY A 186 -8.17 -3.10 0.29
CA GLY A 186 -8.74 -3.21 -1.06
C GLY A 186 -10.27 -3.31 -1.05
N VAL A 187 -10.83 -4.13 -0.15
CA VAL A 187 -12.28 -4.28 0.00
C VAL A 187 -12.92 -2.98 0.49
N LEU A 188 -12.33 -2.35 1.53
CA LEU A 188 -12.79 -1.06 2.04
C LEU A 188 -12.79 0.00 0.93
N PHE A 189 -11.71 0.07 0.16
CA PHE A 189 -11.56 1.00 -0.95
C PHE A 189 -12.67 0.79 -2.00
N GLY A 190 -12.93 -0.45 -2.41
CA GLY A 190 -14.02 -0.78 -3.35
C GLY A 190 -15.42 -0.50 -2.79
N ALA A 191 -15.65 -0.81 -1.52
CA ALA A 191 -16.93 -0.59 -0.85
C ALA A 191 -17.31 0.90 -0.79
N ILE A 192 -16.35 1.79 -0.60
CA ILE A 192 -16.59 3.24 -0.64
C ILE A 192 -17.06 3.67 -2.03
N HIS A 193 -16.45 3.18 -3.12
CA HIS A 193 -16.95 3.43 -4.48
C HIS A 193 -18.38 2.91 -4.69
N CYS A 194 -18.69 1.71 -4.17
CA CYS A 194 -20.03 1.15 -4.22
C CYS A 194 -21.07 2.02 -3.50
N SER A 195 -20.68 2.84 -2.51
CA SER A 195 -21.60 3.75 -1.82
C SER A 195 -22.21 4.82 -2.73
N ALA A 196 -21.55 5.15 -3.86
CA ALA A 196 -22.09 6.04 -4.89
C ALA A 196 -23.03 5.33 -5.88
N TRP A 197 -23.67 4.22 -5.47
CA TRP A 197 -24.49 3.40 -6.37
C TRP A 197 -25.58 4.19 -7.11
N SER A 198 -26.17 5.16 -6.41
CA SER A 198 -27.23 6.05 -6.90
C SER A 198 -26.73 7.40 -7.41
N ALA A 199 -25.42 7.57 -7.63
CA ALA A 199 -24.88 8.81 -8.19
C ALA A 199 -25.42 9.07 -9.62
N ALA A 200 -25.57 10.35 -9.96
CA ALA A 200 -25.97 10.77 -11.28
C ALA A 200 -24.77 10.69 -12.25
N PHE A 201 -25.01 10.11 -13.43
CA PHE A 201 -24.01 10.00 -14.50
C PHE A 201 -24.58 10.58 -15.81
N PRO A 202 -23.74 11.18 -16.67
CA PRO A 202 -24.16 11.76 -17.95
C PRO A 202 -24.75 10.71 -18.91
N SER A 203 -24.32 9.46 -18.83
CA SER A 203 -24.81 8.38 -19.67
C SER A 203 -25.03 7.07 -18.91
N PRO A 204 -25.95 6.20 -19.35
CA PRO A 204 -26.11 4.86 -18.79
C PRO A 204 -24.84 4.00 -18.88
N ALA A 205 -24.04 4.20 -19.93
CA ALA A 205 -22.77 3.51 -20.12
C ALA A 205 -21.76 3.86 -19.00
N GLU A 206 -21.56 5.15 -18.71
CA GLU A 206 -20.69 5.60 -17.61
C GLU A 206 -21.18 5.09 -16.25
N MET A 207 -22.50 5.09 -16.02
CA MET A 207 -23.10 4.54 -14.81
C MET A 207 -22.76 3.06 -14.62
N TRP A 208 -22.94 2.23 -15.66
CA TRP A 208 -22.64 0.80 -15.58
C TRP A 208 -21.14 0.52 -15.52
N LEU A 209 -20.32 1.31 -16.20
CA LEU A 209 -18.86 1.26 -16.09
C LEU A 209 -18.40 1.52 -14.66
N TRP A 210 -18.96 2.54 -13.99
CA TRP A 210 -18.71 2.81 -12.57
C TRP A 210 -19.13 1.63 -11.68
N ARG A 211 -20.39 1.21 -11.77
CA ARG A 211 -20.96 0.16 -10.89
C ARG A 211 -20.24 -1.18 -11.04
N SER A 212 -19.99 -1.61 -12.26
CA SER A 212 -19.28 -2.85 -12.54
C SER A 212 -17.83 -2.77 -12.04
N SER A 213 -17.13 -1.67 -12.31
CA SER A 213 -15.75 -1.48 -11.85
C SER A 213 -15.66 -1.44 -10.32
N ALA A 214 -16.58 -0.74 -9.63
CA ALA A 214 -16.65 -0.67 -8.17
C ALA A 214 -16.86 -2.05 -7.53
N LEU A 215 -17.81 -2.83 -8.05
CA LEU A 215 -18.03 -4.21 -7.59
C LEU A 215 -16.81 -5.09 -7.86
N LEU A 216 -16.22 -4.97 -9.04
CA LEU A 216 -15.08 -5.76 -9.46
C LEU A 216 -13.87 -5.52 -8.56
N ILE A 217 -13.52 -4.26 -8.26
CA ILE A 217 -12.39 -3.98 -7.35
C ILE A 217 -12.67 -4.37 -5.90
N THR A 218 -13.95 -4.50 -5.51
CA THR A 218 -14.37 -5.00 -4.19
C THR A 218 -14.23 -6.51 -4.09
N VAL A 219 -14.57 -7.23 -5.17
CA VAL A 219 -14.65 -8.71 -5.17
C VAL A 219 -13.34 -9.37 -5.59
N LEU A 220 -12.59 -8.81 -6.56
CA LEU A 220 -11.35 -9.41 -7.05
C LEU A 220 -10.30 -9.70 -5.97
N PRO A 221 -10.14 -8.91 -4.90
CA PRO A 221 -9.25 -9.27 -3.80
C PRO A 221 -9.56 -10.65 -3.18
N TYR A 222 -10.83 -11.08 -3.18
CA TYR A 222 -11.23 -12.42 -2.71
C TYR A 222 -10.90 -13.55 -3.70
N THR A 223 -10.71 -13.24 -4.99
CA THR A 223 -10.30 -14.25 -5.99
C THR A 223 -8.90 -14.78 -5.72
N PHE A 224 -8.08 -14.06 -4.95
CA PHE A 224 -6.78 -14.53 -4.48
C PHE A 224 -6.90 -15.77 -3.58
N VAL A 225 -7.90 -15.78 -2.68
CA VAL A 225 -8.23 -16.95 -1.83
C VAL A 225 -8.69 -18.13 -2.69
N PHE A 226 -9.50 -17.87 -3.72
CA PHE A 226 -9.99 -18.89 -4.66
C PHE A 226 -8.87 -19.45 -5.56
N GLY A 227 -7.91 -18.62 -5.95
CA GLY A 227 -6.72 -19.01 -6.71
C GLY A 227 -5.88 -20.08 -5.99
N ILE A 228 -5.84 -20.06 -4.65
CA ILE A 228 -5.14 -21.04 -3.81
C ILE A 228 -5.80 -22.43 -3.87
N ILE A 229 -7.12 -22.49 -4.10
CA ILE A 229 -7.83 -23.77 -4.29
C ILE A 229 -7.60 -24.27 -5.71
N LEU A 230 -7.69 -23.38 -6.70
CA LEU A 230 -7.45 -23.68 -8.10
C LEU A 230 -6.01 -24.16 -8.37
N GLN A 231 -5.02 -23.70 -7.60
CA GLN A 231 -3.63 -24.13 -7.77
C GLN A 231 -3.42 -25.63 -7.57
N ARG A 232 -4.33 -26.30 -6.84
CA ARG A 232 -4.29 -27.76 -6.61
C ARG A 232 -4.75 -28.57 -7.82
N VAL A 233 -5.39 -27.92 -8.79
CA VAL A 233 -6.08 -28.57 -9.92
C VAL A 233 -5.53 -28.10 -11.27
N LEU A 234 -5.05 -26.84 -11.36
CA LEU A 234 -4.58 -26.23 -12.60
C LEU A 234 -3.07 -26.34 -12.79
N SER A 235 -2.63 -26.38 -14.05
CA SER A 235 -1.21 -26.26 -14.40
C SER A 235 -0.66 -24.85 -14.16
N LEU A 236 0.65 -24.73 -13.90
CA LEU A 236 1.33 -23.43 -13.71
C LEU A 236 1.05 -22.43 -14.83
N ASN A 237 1.03 -22.89 -16.09
CA ASN A 237 0.76 -22.03 -17.25
C ASN A 237 -0.68 -21.51 -17.30
N GLN A 238 -1.66 -22.26 -16.78
CA GLN A 238 -3.04 -21.80 -16.65
C GLN A 238 -3.19 -20.79 -15.51
N ILE A 239 -2.57 -21.08 -14.35
CA ILE A 239 -2.56 -20.17 -13.20
C ILE A 239 -1.95 -18.83 -13.59
N ARG A 240 -0.77 -18.83 -14.24
CA ARG A 240 -0.09 -17.61 -14.69
C ARG A 240 -0.98 -16.76 -15.60
N ARG A 241 -1.65 -17.38 -16.59
CA ARG A 241 -2.57 -16.67 -17.49
C ARG A 241 -3.77 -16.09 -16.73
N GLY A 242 -4.32 -16.83 -15.77
CA GLY A 242 -5.39 -16.36 -14.90
C GLY A 242 -4.99 -15.14 -14.07
N ILE A 243 -3.81 -15.16 -13.44
CA ILE A 243 -3.28 -14.03 -12.66
C ILE A 243 -3.13 -12.79 -13.53
N ILE A 244 -2.50 -12.93 -14.71
CA ILE A 244 -2.32 -11.81 -15.66
C ILE A 244 -3.68 -11.22 -16.08
N ALA A 245 -4.67 -12.08 -16.36
CA ALA A 245 -6.01 -11.63 -16.70
C ALA A 245 -6.68 -10.86 -15.55
N VAL A 246 -6.61 -11.37 -14.31
CA VAL A 246 -7.16 -10.70 -13.12
C VAL A 246 -6.51 -9.34 -12.89
N ILE A 247 -5.18 -9.24 -12.98
CA ILE A 247 -4.45 -7.98 -12.84
C ILE A 247 -4.87 -6.98 -13.92
N THR A 248 -4.98 -7.42 -15.17
CA THR A 248 -5.37 -6.58 -16.30
C THR A 248 -6.78 -6.02 -16.09
N VAL A 249 -7.71 -6.89 -15.72
CA VAL A 249 -9.11 -6.51 -15.47
C VAL A 249 -9.24 -5.58 -14.26
N TYR A 250 -8.51 -5.85 -13.17
CA TYR A 250 -8.44 -4.97 -12.00
C TYR A 250 -7.89 -3.59 -12.38
N SER A 251 -6.80 -3.54 -13.14
CA SER A 251 -6.17 -2.30 -13.58
C SER A 251 -7.09 -1.47 -14.48
N ALA A 252 -7.78 -2.11 -15.42
CA ALA A 252 -8.76 -1.45 -16.27
C ALA A 252 -9.92 -0.86 -15.44
N ALA A 253 -10.45 -1.60 -14.47
CA ALA A 253 -11.49 -1.11 -13.57
C ALA A 253 -11.01 0.10 -12.72
N ARG A 254 -9.76 0.08 -12.27
CA ARG A 254 -9.15 1.21 -11.55
C ARG A 254 -9.04 2.46 -12.43
N VAL A 255 -8.62 2.30 -13.68
CA VAL A 255 -8.56 3.42 -14.65
C VAL A 255 -9.96 3.97 -14.92
N ILE A 256 -10.96 3.11 -15.09
CA ILE A 256 -12.36 3.54 -15.27
C ILE A 256 -12.84 4.35 -14.05
N LEU A 257 -12.55 3.91 -12.82
CA LEU A 257 -12.93 4.61 -11.60
C LEU A 257 -12.18 5.93 -11.39
N LEU A 258 -11.09 6.19 -12.12
CA LEU A 258 -10.42 7.49 -12.16
C LEU A 258 -11.04 8.41 -13.23
N ILE A 259 -11.41 7.86 -14.39
CA ILE A 259 -11.90 8.65 -15.52
C ILE A 259 -13.38 9.01 -15.38
N VAL A 260 -14.24 8.04 -15.06
CA VAL A 260 -15.70 8.23 -15.04
C VAL A 260 -16.16 9.35 -14.08
N PRO A 261 -15.59 9.51 -12.87
CA PRO A 261 -15.94 10.64 -12.01
C PRO A 261 -15.63 12.00 -12.61
N LEU A 262 -14.56 12.12 -13.39
CA LEU A 262 -14.21 13.36 -14.07
C LEU A 262 -15.19 13.66 -15.19
N THR A 263 -15.59 12.64 -15.96
CA THR A 263 -16.59 12.85 -17.02
C THR A 263 -17.99 13.11 -16.45
N ALA A 264 -18.28 12.62 -15.24
CA ALA A 264 -19.54 12.86 -14.54
C ALA A 264 -19.76 14.31 -14.12
N LEU A 265 -18.68 15.12 -14.04
CA LEU A 265 -18.78 16.56 -13.77
C LEU A 265 -19.63 17.31 -14.82
N ARG A 266 -19.79 16.75 -16.02
CA ARG A 266 -20.57 17.32 -17.12
C ARG A 266 -22.09 17.33 -16.86
N ALA A 267 -22.58 16.52 -15.92
CA ALA A 267 -24.01 16.32 -15.68
C ALA A 267 -24.35 16.29 -14.19
N LEU A 268 -23.75 17.18 -13.40
CA LEU A 268 -24.01 17.26 -11.96
C LEU A 268 -25.42 17.79 -11.66
N PRO A 269 -26.13 17.22 -10.67
CA PRO A 269 -27.39 17.78 -10.20
C PRO A 269 -27.16 19.14 -9.54
N ILE A 270 -28.13 20.05 -9.62
CA ILE A 270 -28.03 21.41 -9.07
C ILE A 270 -27.71 21.37 -7.55
N ALA A 271 -28.29 20.41 -6.83
CA ALA A 271 -28.04 20.22 -5.40
C ALA A 271 -26.58 19.83 -5.05
N ALA A 272 -25.76 19.41 -6.03
CA ALA A 272 -24.33 19.19 -5.82
C ALA A 272 -23.56 20.51 -5.63
N PHE A 273 -24.12 21.65 -6.03
CA PHE A 273 -23.55 22.98 -5.80
C PHE A 273 -24.02 23.61 -4.48
N SER A 274 -24.91 22.95 -3.74
CA SER A 274 -25.35 23.40 -2.42
C SER A 274 -24.26 23.15 -1.37
N ASP A 275 -23.91 24.18 -0.62
CA ASP A 275 -22.98 24.10 0.49
C ASP A 275 -23.60 23.36 1.69
N VAL A 276 -22.73 22.76 2.50
CA VAL A 276 -23.12 22.16 3.78
C VAL A 276 -23.48 23.27 4.77
N GLU A 277 -24.68 23.21 5.32
CA GLU A 277 -25.13 24.15 6.34
C GLU A 277 -24.55 23.75 7.72
N TRP A 278 -23.35 24.26 8.03
CA TRP A 278 -22.64 23.89 9.26
C TRP A 278 -23.31 24.37 10.55
N SER A 279 -24.16 25.39 10.49
CA SER A 279 -24.93 25.90 11.64
C SER A 279 -25.87 24.85 12.26
N ILE A 280 -26.28 23.84 11.49
CA ILE A 280 -27.05 22.69 12.00
C ILE A 280 -26.21 21.85 12.97
N TYR A 281 -24.91 21.72 12.70
CA TYR A 281 -24.01 20.86 13.49
C TYR A 281 -23.22 21.63 14.55
N ILE A 282 -22.91 22.91 14.28
CA ILE A 282 -22.16 23.81 15.15
C ILE A 282 -23.01 25.08 15.27
N PRO A 283 -23.94 25.14 16.24
CA PRO A 283 -24.94 26.21 16.33
C PRO A 283 -24.36 27.60 16.64
N HIS A 284 -23.05 27.67 16.89
CA HIS A 284 -22.34 28.87 17.34
C HIS A 284 -21.43 29.48 16.26
N LEU A 285 -21.46 28.91 15.03
CA LEU A 285 -20.80 29.47 13.85
C LEU A 285 -21.69 30.50 13.15
#